data_AF-A0A2V1KB84-F1
#
_entry.id   AF-A0A2V1KB84-F1
#
_cell.length_a   1.000
_cell.length_b   1.000
_cell.length_c   1.000
_cell.angle_alpha   90.00
_cell.angle_beta   90.00
_cell.angle_gamma   90.00
#
_symmetry.space_group_name_H-M   'P 1'
#
loop_
_entity.id
_entity.type
_entity.pdbx_description
1 polymer ?
#
loop_
_entity_poly.entity_id
_entity_poly.type
_entity_poly.pdbx_seq_one_letter_code
_entity_poly.pdbx_strand_id
1 'polypeptide(L)'
;MKAGDALRELTDITANQWGMVTTAQANALGITRLTLSRLAEAGQLERLAHGVYKDAGAPDNEFDGLRAAWLGTEPKRLAEDRISDAAGGVVVASTSAASLNGVGDSWTGRHEFVAPTRRQSQQEGIRFRQRKLTDRDVTIIHGLPAMRIERTLADLLEDLGDQSLVADALGATMKKYSIDVDRLSELLSPLAKRSGFEKNDGAALLDRLAEIAGLDLGSVARRITANPVLGAWVAAEYLKNILSTEPSEGFRKIMAEIKLPTPAITDEVAEAVQRALRPHFDAISKMRPSAESLGLTQSFTDVLNPQVLANLSQQWTKNMTYPSAPEAQPEGTSRTSSEEDHDASE
;
A
#
# COMPACT_ATOMS: atom_id res chain seq x y z
N MET A 1 -20.63 -4.64 -48.15
CA MET A 1 -21.19 -5.04 -46.85
C MET A 1 -22.22 -3.98 -46.42
N LYS A 2 -23.37 -4.38 -45.88
CA LYS A 2 -24.37 -3.44 -45.33
C LYS A 2 -23.95 -3.00 -43.91
N ALA A 3 -24.46 -1.86 -43.43
CA ALA A 3 -24.09 -1.29 -42.14
C ALA A 3 -24.40 -2.23 -40.95
N GLY A 4 -25.60 -2.84 -40.93
CA GLY A 4 -25.99 -3.77 -39.88
C GLY A 4 -25.13 -5.04 -39.83
N ASP A 5 -24.74 -5.57 -41.00
CA ASP A 5 -23.84 -6.72 -41.06
C ASP A 5 -22.45 -6.37 -40.49
N ALA A 6 -21.93 -5.19 -40.83
CA ALA A 6 -20.65 -4.72 -40.31
C ALA A 6 -20.67 -4.58 -38.78
N LEU A 7 -21.72 -3.98 -38.20
CA LEU A 7 -21.84 -3.85 -36.74
C LEU A 7 -21.93 -5.21 -36.04
N ARG A 8 -22.64 -6.18 -36.63
CA ARG A 8 -22.73 -7.54 -36.08
C ARG A 8 -21.36 -8.23 -36.07
N GLU A 9 -20.59 -8.11 -37.15
CA GLU A 9 -19.22 -8.68 -37.22
C GLU A 9 -18.25 -7.99 -36.23
N LEU A 10 -18.45 -6.69 -35.93
CA LEU A 10 -17.63 -5.99 -34.94
C LEU A 10 -17.94 -6.38 -33.49
N THR A 11 -19.13 -6.94 -33.22
CA THR A 11 -19.65 -7.16 -31.87
C THR A 11 -18.74 -8.04 -31.02
N ASP A 12 -18.15 -9.09 -31.59
CA ASP A 12 -17.26 -10.00 -30.86
C ASP A 12 -15.98 -9.31 -30.38
N ILE A 13 -15.43 -8.39 -31.18
CA ILE A 13 -14.24 -7.62 -30.80
C ILE A 13 -14.61 -6.52 -29.81
N THR A 14 -15.68 -5.77 -30.09
CA THR A 14 -16.07 -4.63 -29.25
C THR A 14 -16.50 -5.08 -27.86
N ALA A 15 -17.18 -6.23 -27.72
CA ALA A 15 -17.58 -6.80 -26.43
C ALA A 15 -16.37 -7.06 -25.50
N ASN A 16 -15.23 -7.45 -26.06
CA ASN A 16 -14.01 -7.77 -25.30
C ASN A 16 -13.03 -6.58 -25.18
N GLN A 17 -13.35 -5.42 -25.76
CA GLN A 17 -12.47 -4.25 -25.81
C GLN A 17 -13.18 -2.95 -25.44
N TRP A 18 -14.04 -2.98 -24.41
CA TRP A 18 -14.75 -1.78 -23.91
C TRP A 18 -15.61 -1.07 -24.97
N GLY A 19 -16.20 -1.84 -25.88
CA GLY A 19 -16.95 -1.29 -27.01
C GLY A 19 -16.06 -0.80 -28.16
N MET A 20 -14.73 -0.99 -28.11
CA MET A 20 -13.79 -0.39 -29.05
C MET A 20 -13.24 -1.39 -30.08
N VAL A 21 -12.93 -0.88 -31.26
CA VAL A 21 -12.27 -1.63 -32.33
C VAL A 21 -11.31 -0.73 -33.09
N THR A 22 -10.16 -1.29 -33.49
CA THR A 22 -9.23 -0.56 -34.36
C THR A 22 -9.57 -0.76 -35.83
N THR A 23 -9.13 0.16 -36.68
CA THR A 23 -9.24 0.02 -38.14
C THR A 23 -8.52 -1.22 -38.65
N ALA A 24 -7.41 -1.62 -38.02
CA ALA A 24 -6.66 -2.80 -38.42
C ALA A 24 -7.39 -4.10 -38.06
N GLN A 25 -8.03 -4.16 -36.88
CA GLN A 25 -8.89 -5.26 -36.46
C GLN A 25 -10.13 -5.38 -37.36
N ALA A 26 -10.82 -4.27 -37.62
CA ALA A 26 -11.97 -4.25 -38.52
C ALA A 26 -11.61 -4.70 -39.95
N ASN A 27 -10.47 -4.25 -40.48
CA ASN A 27 -9.99 -4.68 -41.80
C ASN A 27 -9.72 -6.19 -41.85
N ALA A 28 -9.27 -6.82 -40.75
CA ALA A 28 -9.09 -8.27 -40.68
C ALA A 28 -10.40 -9.04 -40.80
N LEU A 29 -11.54 -8.41 -40.44
CA LEU A 29 -12.90 -8.92 -40.66
C LEU A 29 -13.49 -8.51 -42.03
N GLY A 30 -12.69 -7.92 -42.92
CA GLY A 30 -13.15 -7.43 -44.22
C GLY A 30 -13.94 -6.11 -44.17
N ILE A 31 -13.97 -5.44 -43.02
CA ILE A 31 -14.65 -4.15 -42.85
C ILE A 31 -13.69 -3.02 -43.18
N THR A 32 -13.96 -2.34 -44.30
CA THR A 32 -13.08 -1.28 -44.79
C THR A 32 -13.12 -0.02 -43.93
N ARG A 33 -12.04 0.77 -43.97
CA ARG A 33 -11.98 2.12 -43.36
C ARG A 33 -13.11 3.04 -43.83
N LEU A 34 -13.55 2.93 -45.09
CA LEU A 34 -14.69 3.69 -45.61
C LEU A 34 -15.99 3.30 -44.91
N THR A 35 -16.20 2.00 -44.67
CA THR A 35 -17.36 1.51 -43.91
C THR A 35 -17.35 2.07 -42.49
N LEU A 36 -16.21 2.03 -41.79
CA LEU A 36 -16.08 2.62 -40.44
C LEU A 36 -16.39 4.12 -40.43
N SER A 37 -15.89 4.88 -41.42
CA SER A 37 -16.20 6.32 -41.55
C SER A 37 -17.69 6.56 -41.69
N ARG A 38 -18.38 5.79 -42.55
CA ARG A 38 -19.82 5.92 -42.76
C ARG A 38 -20.63 5.56 -41.51
N LEU A 39 -20.22 4.51 -40.79
CA LEU A 39 -20.85 4.15 -39.51
C LEU A 39 -20.68 5.26 -38.48
N ALA A 40 -19.51 5.92 -38.46
CA ALA A 40 -19.26 7.04 -37.58
C ALA A 40 -20.05 8.30 -37.97
N GLU A 41 -20.11 8.63 -39.26
CA GLU A 41 -20.95 9.72 -39.78
C GLU A 41 -22.44 9.49 -39.50
N ALA A 42 -22.87 8.24 -39.49
CA ALA A 42 -24.24 7.84 -39.12
C ALA A 42 -24.49 7.80 -37.60
N GLY A 43 -23.49 8.12 -36.76
CA GLY A 43 -23.60 8.12 -35.31
C GLY A 43 -23.68 6.73 -34.67
N GLN A 44 -23.38 5.66 -35.41
CA GLN A 44 -23.36 4.29 -34.89
C GLN A 44 -22.02 3.94 -34.25
N LEU A 45 -20.95 4.62 -34.67
CA LEU A 45 -19.63 4.55 -34.05
C LEU A 45 -19.16 5.96 -33.67
N GLU A 46 -18.39 6.06 -32.61
CA GLU A 46 -17.66 7.26 -32.24
C GLU A 46 -16.17 7.06 -32.54
N ARG A 47 -15.50 8.10 -33.06
CA ARG A 47 -14.05 8.04 -33.32
C ARG A 47 -13.28 8.66 -32.15
N LEU A 48 -12.78 7.82 -31.25
CA LEU A 48 -12.05 8.26 -30.05
C LEU A 48 -10.60 8.69 -30.32
N ALA A 49 -9.91 7.98 -31.22
CA ALA A 49 -8.51 8.26 -31.54
C ALA A 49 -8.21 7.95 -33.01
N HIS A 50 -6.96 8.19 -33.44
CA HIS A 50 -6.58 7.86 -34.80
C HIS A 50 -6.67 6.35 -35.04
N GLY A 51 -7.67 5.95 -35.82
CA GLY A 51 -7.88 4.56 -36.21
C GLY A 51 -8.55 3.70 -35.15
N VAL A 52 -9.11 4.30 -34.08
CA VAL A 52 -9.86 3.60 -33.04
C VAL A 52 -11.27 4.16 -32.97
N TYR A 53 -12.25 3.26 -33.01
CA TYR A 53 -13.68 3.55 -32.98
C TYR A 53 -14.32 2.85 -31.78
N LYS A 54 -15.32 3.49 -31.17
CA LYS A 54 -16.14 2.95 -30.09
C LYS A 54 -17.58 2.79 -30.59
N ASP A 55 -18.25 1.73 -30.19
CA ASP A 55 -19.69 1.59 -30.38
C ASP A 55 -20.42 2.71 -29.63
N ALA A 56 -21.25 3.49 -30.33
CA ALA A 56 -22.01 4.57 -29.73
C ALA A 56 -23.03 4.09 -28.69
N GLY A 57 -23.40 2.80 -28.71
CA GLY A 57 -24.23 2.17 -27.68
C GLY A 57 -23.47 1.74 -26.42
N ALA A 58 -22.13 1.76 -26.43
CA ALA A 58 -21.32 1.36 -25.29
C ALA A 58 -21.26 2.48 -24.23
N PRO A 59 -21.35 2.16 -22.92
CA PRO A 59 -21.29 3.15 -21.85
C PRO A 59 -20.01 4.00 -21.89
N ASP A 60 -20.13 5.28 -21.55
CA ASP A 60 -18.98 6.18 -21.40
C ASP A 60 -18.16 5.90 -20.15
N ASN A 61 -16.84 6.07 -20.29
CA ASN A 61 -15.91 5.92 -19.20
C ASN A 61 -14.80 6.97 -19.28
N GLU A 62 -14.36 7.48 -18.12
CA GLU A 62 -13.30 8.48 -18.03
C GLU A 62 -11.97 8.03 -18.65
N PHE A 63 -11.71 6.72 -18.71
CA PHE A 63 -10.49 6.16 -19.29
C PHE A 63 -10.59 5.84 -20.78
N ASP A 64 -11.68 6.19 -21.47
CA ASP A 64 -11.89 5.82 -22.86
C ASP A 64 -10.80 6.39 -23.80
N GLY A 65 -10.36 7.62 -23.55
CA GLY A 65 -9.24 8.21 -24.29
C GLY A 65 -7.94 7.41 -24.10
N LEU A 66 -7.63 7.01 -22.86
CA LEU A 66 -6.44 6.24 -22.54
C LEU A 66 -6.50 4.82 -23.11
N ARG A 67 -7.66 4.17 -23.06
CA ARG A 67 -7.90 2.85 -23.68
C ARG A 67 -7.75 2.92 -25.19
N ALA A 68 -8.32 3.93 -25.83
CA ALA A 68 -8.19 4.14 -27.26
C ALA A 68 -6.72 4.39 -27.66
N ALA A 69 -6.00 5.21 -26.90
CA ALA A 69 -4.57 5.43 -27.11
C ALA A 69 -3.77 4.12 -26.96
N TRP A 70 -4.04 3.34 -25.91
CA TRP A 70 -3.40 2.05 -25.67
C TRP A 70 -3.69 1.05 -26.78
N LEU A 71 -4.94 0.93 -27.25
CA LEU A 71 -5.33 0.13 -28.42
C LEU A 71 -4.57 0.55 -29.68
N GLY A 72 -4.43 1.86 -29.90
CA GLY A 72 -3.68 2.42 -31.03
C GLY A 72 -2.19 2.06 -31.06
N THR A 73 -1.59 1.64 -29.93
CA THR A 73 -0.16 1.30 -29.87
C THR A 73 0.19 -0.03 -30.57
N GLU A 74 -0.75 -0.97 -30.61
CA GLU A 74 -0.62 -2.27 -31.29
C GLU A 74 -1.94 -2.63 -31.97
N PRO A 75 -2.33 -1.89 -33.03
CA PRO A 75 -3.70 -1.91 -33.52
C PRO A 75 -4.12 -3.25 -34.12
N LYS A 76 -3.18 -4.16 -34.43
CA LYS A 76 -3.48 -5.48 -34.98
C LYS A 76 -3.78 -6.55 -33.92
N ARG A 77 -3.35 -6.35 -32.67
CA ARG A 77 -3.53 -7.34 -31.59
C ARG A 77 -4.76 -6.99 -30.77
N LEU A 78 -5.47 -8.01 -30.27
CA LEU A 78 -6.61 -7.81 -29.39
C LEU A 78 -6.15 -7.40 -27.99
N ALA A 79 -7.02 -6.73 -27.23
CA ALA A 79 -6.72 -6.33 -25.86
C ALA A 79 -6.36 -7.52 -24.97
N GLU A 80 -7.13 -8.61 -25.06
CA GLU A 80 -6.91 -9.83 -24.28
C GLU A 80 -5.51 -10.43 -24.49
N ASP A 81 -5.11 -10.64 -25.75
CA ASP A 81 -3.77 -11.16 -26.11
C ASP A 81 -2.63 -10.30 -25.56
N ARG A 82 -2.88 -9.01 -25.38
CA ARG A 82 -1.89 -8.04 -24.88
C ARG A 82 -1.87 -8.02 -23.35
N ILE A 83 -3.02 -8.20 -22.71
CA ILE A 83 -3.15 -8.27 -21.25
C ILE A 83 -2.49 -9.55 -20.72
N SER A 84 -2.59 -10.67 -21.44
CA SER A 84 -1.92 -11.91 -21.06
C SER A 84 -0.38 -11.80 -21.04
N ASP A 85 0.20 -10.87 -21.79
CA ASP A 85 1.64 -10.55 -21.82
C ASP A 85 1.88 -9.11 -21.32
N ALA A 86 1.26 -8.75 -20.20
CA ALA A 86 1.24 -7.38 -19.69
C ALA A 86 2.65 -6.79 -19.49
N ALA A 87 3.59 -7.53 -18.88
CA ALA A 87 4.94 -7.05 -18.62
C ALA A 87 5.83 -6.99 -19.87
N GLY A 88 5.58 -7.83 -20.88
CA GLY A 88 6.26 -7.82 -22.18
C GLY A 88 5.70 -6.82 -23.19
N GLY A 89 4.55 -6.21 -22.89
CA GLY A 89 3.83 -5.31 -23.78
C GLY A 89 4.05 -3.82 -23.54
N VAL A 90 3.06 -3.04 -23.98
CA VAL A 90 2.93 -1.61 -23.70
C VAL A 90 2.17 -1.43 -22.39
N VAL A 91 2.78 -0.73 -21.43
CA VAL A 91 2.23 -0.53 -20.08
C VAL A 91 2.02 0.96 -19.83
N VAL A 92 0.88 1.32 -19.23
CA VAL A 92 0.58 2.69 -18.80
C VAL A 92 1.55 3.10 -17.69
N ALA A 93 2.15 4.29 -17.80
CA ALA A 93 3.25 4.75 -16.95
C ALA A 93 3.05 6.19 -16.43
N SER A 94 3.96 6.63 -15.55
CA SER A 94 4.07 8.00 -15.04
C SER A 94 2.70 8.57 -14.59
N THR A 95 2.37 9.80 -14.99
CA THR A 95 1.13 10.51 -14.60
C THR A 95 -0.14 9.78 -15.03
N SER A 96 -0.12 9.07 -16.16
CA SER A 96 -1.25 8.25 -16.61
C SER A 96 -1.46 7.04 -15.69
N ALA A 97 -0.38 6.40 -15.22
CA ALA A 97 -0.47 5.32 -14.24
C ALA A 97 -0.89 5.83 -12.87
N ALA A 98 -0.40 6.99 -12.46
CA ALA A 98 -0.80 7.63 -11.21
C ALA A 98 -2.31 7.91 -11.21
N SER A 99 -2.83 8.50 -12.29
CA SER A 99 -4.26 8.74 -12.48
C SER A 99 -5.09 7.44 -12.45
N LEU A 100 -4.63 6.36 -13.10
CA LEU A 100 -5.29 5.05 -13.01
C LEU A 100 -5.30 4.48 -11.58
N ASN A 101 -4.22 4.69 -10.82
CA ASN A 101 -4.18 4.32 -9.40
C ASN A 101 -4.97 5.30 -8.50
N GLY A 102 -5.67 6.28 -9.07
CA GLY A 102 -6.41 7.29 -8.33
C GLY A 102 -5.52 8.20 -7.47
N VAL A 103 -4.27 8.40 -7.88
CA VAL A 103 -3.25 9.19 -7.16
C VAL A 103 -2.75 10.33 -8.05
N GLY A 104 -2.62 11.52 -7.45
CA GLY A 104 -2.32 12.75 -8.17
C GLY A 104 -3.57 13.45 -8.68
N ASP A 105 -3.43 14.74 -9.01
CA ASP A 105 -4.50 15.50 -9.66
C ASP A 105 -4.79 14.90 -11.04
N SER A 106 -5.97 15.19 -11.60
CA SER A 106 -6.30 14.83 -12.98
C SER A 106 -5.33 15.54 -13.93
N TRP A 107 -4.19 14.91 -14.18
CA TRP A 107 -3.16 15.38 -15.07
C TRP A 107 -3.74 15.43 -16.47
N THR A 108 -4.22 16.61 -16.88
CA THR A 108 -4.66 16.90 -18.23
C THR A 108 -3.43 16.99 -19.13
N GLY A 109 -2.87 15.82 -19.41
CA GLY A 109 -1.61 15.64 -20.13
C GLY A 109 -1.63 14.42 -21.03
N ARG A 110 -0.58 14.29 -21.83
CA ARG A 110 -0.36 13.20 -22.78
C ARG A 110 -0.54 11.83 -22.09
N HIS A 111 -1.10 10.86 -22.81
CA HIS A 111 -1.08 9.46 -22.41
C HIS A 111 0.35 8.94 -22.43
N GLU A 112 0.80 8.43 -21.30
CA GLU A 112 2.18 8.03 -21.10
C GLU A 112 2.28 6.51 -20.98
N PHE A 113 3.18 5.94 -21.78
CA PHE A 113 3.40 4.51 -21.84
C PHE A 113 4.88 4.18 -21.77
N VAL A 114 5.18 2.99 -21.25
CA VAL A 114 6.46 2.34 -21.44
C VAL A 114 6.33 1.10 -22.31
N ALA A 115 7.41 0.79 -23.03
CA ALA A 115 7.53 -0.43 -23.81
C ALA A 115 8.97 -1.00 -23.69
N PRO A 116 9.15 -2.33 -23.77
CA PRO A 116 10.49 -2.93 -23.66
C PRO A 116 11.40 -2.59 -24.84
N THR A 117 10.81 -2.29 -26.00
CA THR A 117 11.51 -1.87 -27.21
C THR A 117 11.23 -0.40 -27.52
N ARG A 118 12.17 0.25 -28.22
CA ARG A 118 12.02 1.65 -28.64
C ARG A 118 10.78 1.79 -29.52
N ARG A 119 9.88 2.70 -29.14
CA ARG A 119 8.70 3.10 -29.90
C ARG A 119 8.65 4.60 -30.04
N GLN A 120 8.13 5.08 -31.17
CA GLN A 120 7.84 6.48 -31.41
C GLN A 120 6.38 6.60 -31.84
N SER A 121 5.67 7.57 -31.27
CA SER A 121 4.33 7.93 -31.71
C SER A 121 4.42 9.18 -32.58
N GLN A 122 3.66 9.21 -33.66
CA GLN A 122 3.36 10.43 -34.40
C GLN A 122 2.05 11.08 -33.93
N GLN A 123 1.33 10.44 -32.99
CA GLN A 123 0.10 10.98 -32.43
C GLN A 123 0.45 12.00 -31.35
N GLU A 124 -0.06 13.22 -31.53
CA GLU A 124 -0.08 14.22 -30.46
C GLU A 124 -0.83 13.65 -29.25
N GLY A 125 -0.36 13.97 -28.05
CA GLY A 125 -0.98 13.43 -26.84
C GLY A 125 -0.47 12.06 -26.42
N ILE A 126 0.51 11.43 -27.09
CA ILE A 126 1.11 10.15 -26.64
C ILE A 126 2.62 10.28 -26.45
N ARG A 127 3.13 9.80 -25.31
CA ARG A 127 4.56 9.70 -25.04
C ARG A 127 4.97 8.27 -24.70
N PHE A 128 6.05 7.82 -25.34
CA PHE A 128 6.67 6.52 -25.04
C PHE A 128 8.03 6.72 -24.39
N ARG A 129 8.29 5.96 -23.33
CA ARG A 129 9.66 5.75 -22.82
C ARG A 129 10.02 4.26 -22.94
N GLN A 130 11.29 3.99 -23.22
CA GLN A 130 11.75 2.60 -23.28
C GLN A 130 12.04 2.10 -21.88
N ARG A 131 11.42 0.99 -21.47
CA ARG A 131 11.69 0.33 -20.19
C ARG A 131 11.27 -1.13 -20.26
N LYS A 132 12.11 -2.00 -19.71
CA LYS A 132 11.74 -3.39 -19.41
C LYS A 132 11.16 -3.44 -18.01
N LEU A 133 9.92 -3.92 -17.90
CA LEU A 133 9.24 -4.13 -16.63
C LEU A 133 9.21 -5.63 -16.30
N THR A 134 9.08 -5.92 -15.02
CA THR A 134 8.84 -7.27 -14.51
C THR A 134 7.38 -7.42 -14.06
N ASP A 135 6.93 -8.65 -13.82
CA ASP A 135 5.59 -8.91 -13.30
C ASP A 135 5.34 -8.27 -11.92
N ARG A 136 6.41 -7.97 -11.16
CA ARG A 136 6.33 -7.22 -9.91
C ARG A 136 6.03 -5.73 -10.12
N ASP A 137 6.23 -5.21 -11.32
CA ASP A 137 6.07 -3.79 -11.63
C ASP A 137 4.74 -3.49 -12.32
N VAL A 138 4.00 -4.51 -12.75
CA VAL A 138 2.78 -4.37 -13.56
C VAL A 138 1.57 -4.96 -12.84
N THR A 139 0.43 -4.34 -13.05
CA THR A 139 -0.90 -4.84 -12.64
C THR A 139 -1.95 -4.40 -13.66
N ILE A 140 -3.15 -4.96 -13.58
CA ILE A 140 -4.27 -4.57 -14.44
C ILE A 140 -5.19 -3.62 -13.66
N ILE A 141 -5.35 -2.40 -14.16
CA ILE A 141 -6.21 -1.37 -13.55
C ILE A 141 -7.19 -0.87 -14.60
N HIS A 142 -8.50 -0.92 -14.30
CA HIS A 142 -9.57 -0.59 -15.25
C HIS A 142 -9.43 -1.31 -16.62
N GLY A 143 -8.86 -2.52 -16.60
CA GLY A 143 -8.62 -3.35 -17.78
C GLY A 143 -7.35 -3.02 -18.57
N LEU A 144 -6.54 -2.04 -18.12
CA LEU A 144 -5.28 -1.68 -18.76
C LEU A 144 -4.08 -2.22 -17.98
N PRO A 145 -3.03 -2.73 -18.67
CA PRO A 145 -1.73 -2.94 -18.04
C PRO A 145 -1.16 -1.60 -17.58
N ALA A 146 -0.96 -1.44 -16.28
CA ALA A 146 -0.44 -0.23 -15.66
C ALA A 146 0.68 -0.57 -14.68
N MET A 147 1.57 0.39 -14.45
CA MET A 147 2.56 0.27 -13.39
C MET A 147 1.86 0.13 -12.03
N ARG A 148 2.39 -0.77 -11.19
CA ARG A 148 2.05 -0.80 -9.77
C ARG A 148 2.46 0.50 -9.09
N ILE A 149 1.89 0.77 -7.93
CA ILE A 149 2.02 2.07 -7.31
C ILE A 149 3.46 2.40 -6.89
N GLU A 150 4.23 1.44 -6.39
CA GLU A 150 5.65 1.62 -6.03
C GLU A 150 6.49 1.99 -7.27
N ARG A 151 6.27 1.25 -8.38
CA ARG A 151 6.91 1.52 -9.66
C ARG A 151 6.51 2.89 -10.18
N THR A 152 5.22 3.25 -10.07
CA THR A 152 4.66 4.53 -10.51
C THR A 152 5.28 5.70 -9.76
N LEU A 153 5.41 5.64 -8.43
CA LEU A 153 6.03 6.70 -7.64
C LEU A 153 7.51 6.91 -8.02
N ALA A 154 8.27 5.82 -8.17
CA ALA A 154 9.64 5.91 -8.66
C ALA A 154 9.72 6.43 -10.11
N ASP A 155 8.75 6.06 -10.97
CA ASP A 155 8.67 6.50 -12.35
C ASP A 155 8.41 8.00 -12.46
N LEU A 156 7.48 8.52 -11.66
CA LEU A 156 7.18 9.95 -11.57
C LEU A 156 8.41 10.76 -11.16
N LEU A 157 9.18 10.27 -10.17
CA LEU A 157 10.40 10.96 -9.76
C LEU A 157 11.47 10.95 -10.84
N GLU A 158 11.63 9.84 -11.54
CA GLU A 158 12.59 9.72 -12.64
C GLU A 158 12.25 10.65 -13.81
N ASP A 159 10.96 10.77 -14.10
CA ASP A 159 10.42 11.48 -15.25
C ASP A 159 10.25 12.98 -15.03
N LEU A 160 9.61 13.36 -13.91
CA LEU A 160 9.28 14.76 -13.59
C LEU A 160 10.41 15.44 -12.81
N GLY A 161 11.15 14.67 -11.99
CA GLY A 161 12.24 15.20 -11.15
C GLY A 161 11.78 16.04 -9.95
N ASP A 162 10.47 16.17 -9.72
CA ASP A 162 9.91 16.97 -8.64
C ASP A 162 9.58 16.10 -7.42
N GLN A 163 10.38 16.25 -6.35
CA GLN A 163 10.18 15.53 -5.09
C GLN A 163 8.89 15.93 -4.39
N SER A 164 8.43 17.18 -4.51
CA SER A 164 7.21 17.64 -3.83
C SER A 164 5.99 16.98 -4.42
N LEU A 165 5.91 16.93 -5.75
CA LEU A 165 4.83 16.24 -6.47
C LEU A 165 4.78 14.75 -6.13
N VAL A 166 5.95 14.09 -6.08
CA VAL A 166 6.03 12.67 -5.73
C VAL A 166 5.69 12.44 -4.25
N ALA A 167 6.07 13.34 -3.35
CA ALA A 167 5.69 13.29 -1.95
C ALA A 167 4.18 13.44 -1.75
N ASP A 168 3.53 14.35 -2.46
CA ASP A 168 2.07 14.49 -2.45
C ASP A 168 1.39 13.21 -2.95
N ALA A 169 1.90 12.63 -4.04
CA ALA A 169 1.42 11.36 -4.56
C ALA A 169 1.64 10.20 -3.56
N LEU A 170 2.78 10.15 -2.88
CA LEU A 170 3.07 9.18 -1.82
C LEU A 170 2.08 9.32 -0.66
N GLY A 171 1.86 10.54 -0.19
CA GLY A 171 0.90 10.85 0.87
C GLY A 171 -0.54 10.49 0.51
N ALA A 172 -0.95 10.73 -0.73
CA ALA A 172 -2.26 10.30 -1.25
C ALA A 172 -2.37 8.77 -1.37
N THR A 173 -1.28 8.11 -1.80
CA THR A 173 -1.20 6.65 -1.92
C THR A 173 -1.36 5.97 -0.57
N MET A 174 -0.60 6.38 0.45
CA MET A 174 -0.61 5.73 1.77
C MET A 174 -1.96 5.84 2.49
N LYS A 175 -2.83 6.77 2.09
CA LYS A 175 -4.22 6.86 2.58
C LYS A 175 -5.13 5.79 1.98
N LYS A 176 -4.80 5.29 0.79
CA LYS A 176 -5.66 4.39 -0.02
C LYS A 176 -5.12 2.96 -0.08
N TYR A 177 -3.81 2.79 -0.02
CA TYR A 177 -3.12 1.53 -0.29
C TYR A 177 -2.07 1.22 0.78
N SER A 178 -1.85 -0.07 1.01
CA SER A 178 -0.64 -0.54 1.68
C SER A 178 0.49 -0.56 0.65
N ILE A 179 1.60 0.13 0.95
CA ILE A 179 2.76 0.23 0.06
C ILE A 179 3.84 -0.73 0.54
N ASP A 180 4.47 -1.46 -0.39
CA ASP A 180 5.70 -2.19 -0.12
C ASP A 180 6.88 -1.20 -0.04
N VAL A 181 7.21 -0.78 1.19
CA VAL A 181 8.24 0.21 1.51
C VAL A 181 9.63 -0.26 1.06
N ASP A 182 9.92 -1.55 1.23
CA ASP A 182 11.21 -2.13 0.83
C ASP A 182 11.36 -2.09 -0.69
N ARG A 183 10.31 -2.47 -1.42
CA ARG A 183 10.30 -2.38 -2.88
C ARG A 183 10.40 -0.94 -3.39
N LEU A 184 9.70 -0.01 -2.75
CA LEU A 184 9.78 1.40 -3.13
C LEU A 184 11.19 1.94 -2.92
N SER A 185 11.83 1.63 -1.77
CA SER A 185 13.22 1.99 -1.49
C SER A 185 14.20 1.40 -2.52
N GLU A 186 14.02 0.13 -2.90
CA GLU A 186 14.81 -0.51 -3.96
C GLU A 186 14.70 0.25 -5.29
N LEU A 187 13.47 0.65 -5.67
CA LEU A 187 13.21 1.39 -6.91
C LEU A 187 13.74 2.83 -6.89
N LEU A 188 13.79 3.47 -5.72
CA LEU A 188 14.31 4.82 -5.52
C LEU A 188 15.85 4.86 -5.42
N SER A 189 16.48 3.75 -5.01
CA SER A 189 17.94 3.62 -4.90
C SER A 189 18.73 4.15 -6.11
N PRO A 190 18.43 3.77 -7.37
CA PRO A 190 19.15 4.32 -8.53
C PRO A 190 18.92 5.81 -8.76
N LEU A 191 17.88 6.41 -8.16
CA LEU A 191 17.54 7.83 -8.28
C LEU A 191 18.19 8.68 -7.17
N ALA A 192 18.59 8.09 -6.05
CA ALA A 192 19.11 8.78 -4.87
C ALA A 192 20.16 9.86 -5.18
N LYS A 193 21.19 9.52 -5.97
CA LYS A 193 22.26 10.46 -6.34
C LYS A 193 21.76 11.70 -7.07
N ARG A 194 20.80 11.54 -7.99
CA ARG A 194 20.24 12.66 -8.76
C ARG A 194 19.36 13.57 -7.91
N SER A 195 18.88 13.03 -6.80
CA SER A 195 17.99 13.66 -5.84
C SER A 195 18.74 14.27 -4.64
N GLY A 196 20.08 14.28 -4.65
CA GLY A 196 20.92 14.92 -3.64
C GLY A 196 21.39 14.00 -2.49
N PHE A 197 21.18 12.69 -2.60
CA PHE A 197 21.55 11.70 -1.59
C PHE A 197 22.76 10.86 -2.02
N GLU A 198 23.26 10.03 -1.11
CA GLU A 198 24.31 9.07 -1.43
C GLU A 198 23.86 8.09 -2.52
N LYS A 199 24.84 7.62 -3.31
CA LYS A 199 24.52 6.72 -4.43
C LYS A 199 23.90 5.43 -3.88
N ASN A 200 22.77 5.02 -4.46
CA ASN A 200 21.99 3.85 -4.06
C ASN A 200 21.33 3.95 -2.67
N ASP A 201 21.26 5.15 -2.08
CA ASP A 201 20.56 5.36 -0.82
C ASP A 201 19.06 5.67 -1.05
N GLY A 202 18.33 4.64 -1.46
CA GLY A 202 16.89 4.73 -1.69
C GLY A 202 16.09 4.97 -0.42
N ALA A 203 16.61 4.51 0.73
CA ALA A 203 15.99 4.69 2.04
C ALA A 203 16.01 6.16 2.45
N ALA A 204 17.15 6.84 2.36
CA ALA A 204 17.23 8.27 2.68
C ALA A 204 16.35 9.13 1.75
N LEU A 205 16.26 8.75 0.46
CA LEU A 205 15.36 9.42 -0.47
C LEU A 205 13.88 9.17 -0.12
N LEU A 206 13.51 7.95 0.28
CA LEU A 206 12.15 7.65 0.73
C LEU A 206 11.80 8.41 2.00
N ASP A 207 12.71 8.46 2.98
CA ASP A 207 12.55 9.22 4.21
C ASP A 207 12.31 10.70 3.91
N ARG A 208 13.05 11.26 2.95
CA ARG A 208 12.84 12.64 2.50
C ARG A 208 11.45 12.85 1.89
N LEU A 209 10.99 11.94 1.02
CA LEU A 209 9.66 12.04 0.43
C LEU A 209 8.57 11.93 1.50
N ALA A 210 8.76 11.03 2.49
CA ALA A 210 7.86 10.90 3.63
C ALA A 210 7.86 12.17 4.50
N GLU A 211 9.00 12.80 4.74
CA GLU A 211 9.11 14.08 5.45
C GLU A 211 8.32 15.19 4.73
N ILE A 212 8.52 15.35 3.42
CA ILE A 212 7.79 16.34 2.62
C ILE A 212 6.28 16.07 2.66
N ALA A 213 5.87 14.79 2.62
CA ALA A 213 4.48 14.37 2.72
C ALA A 213 3.89 14.49 4.15
N GLY A 214 4.69 14.87 5.15
CA GLY A 214 4.27 14.93 6.56
C GLY A 214 3.96 13.55 7.17
N LEU A 215 4.64 12.52 6.69
CA LEU A 215 4.53 11.12 7.09
C LEU A 215 5.70 10.65 7.96
N ASP A 216 6.71 11.48 8.18
CA ASP A 216 7.81 11.17 9.09
C ASP A 216 7.35 11.10 10.55
N LEU A 217 8.11 10.39 11.37
CA LEU A 217 7.80 10.16 12.78
C LEU A 217 7.58 11.47 13.56
N GLY A 218 8.31 12.54 13.25
CA GLY A 218 8.16 13.84 13.89
C GLY A 218 6.87 14.56 13.49
N SER A 219 6.46 14.47 12.23
CA SER A 219 5.17 14.99 11.74
C SER A 219 3.98 14.18 12.28
N VAL A 220 4.11 12.86 12.34
CA VAL A 220 3.11 11.98 12.95
C VAL A 220 2.98 12.28 14.44
N ALA A 221 4.10 12.38 15.18
CA ALA A 221 4.09 12.73 16.60
C ALA A 221 3.41 14.08 16.85
N ARG A 222 3.71 15.11 16.04
CA ARG A 222 3.03 16.41 16.12
C ARG A 222 1.52 16.30 15.90
N ARG A 223 1.08 15.52 14.91
CA ARG A 223 -0.36 15.29 14.63
C ARG A 223 -1.07 14.56 15.78
N ILE A 224 -0.41 13.58 16.38
CA ILE A 224 -0.89 12.86 17.57
C ILE A 224 -1.03 13.83 18.75
N THR A 225 -0.01 14.66 19.01
CA THR A 225 -0.08 15.65 20.10
C THR A 225 -1.09 16.76 19.86
N ALA A 226 -1.31 17.15 18.60
CA ALA A 226 -2.24 18.21 18.23
C ALA A 226 -3.71 17.74 18.15
N ASN A 227 -3.95 16.42 18.06
CA ASN A 227 -5.29 15.85 18.00
C ASN A 227 -5.50 14.85 19.16
N PRO A 228 -6.16 15.28 20.25
CA PRO A 228 -6.40 14.45 21.44
C PRO A 228 -7.12 13.13 21.15
N VAL A 229 -7.99 13.08 20.14
CA VAL A 229 -8.72 11.85 19.75
C VAL A 229 -7.77 10.85 19.09
N LEU A 230 -6.92 11.32 18.17
CA LEU A 230 -5.89 10.48 17.54
C LEU A 230 -4.86 10.01 18.56
N GLY A 231 -4.45 10.88 19.49
CA GLY A 231 -3.56 10.53 20.60
C GLY A 231 -4.11 9.42 21.48
N ALA A 232 -5.39 9.50 21.85
CA ALA A 232 -6.07 8.46 22.62
C ALA A 232 -6.16 7.13 21.84
N TRP A 233 -6.45 7.17 20.54
CA TRP A 233 -6.51 5.99 19.68
C TRP A 233 -5.17 5.28 19.54
N VAL A 234 -4.10 6.04 19.29
CA VAL A 234 -2.74 5.49 19.21
C VAL A 234 -2.34 4.86 20.54
N ALA A 235 -2.58 5.54 21.66
CA ALA A 235 -2.30 4.99 22.99
C ALA A 235 -3.07 3.68 23.26
N ALA A 236 -4.35 3.62 22.88
CA ALA A 236 -5.19 2.43 23.02
C ALA A 236 -4.68 1.26 22.17
N GLU A 237 -4.27 1.50 20.92
CA GLU A 237 -3.73 0.46 20.03
C GLU A 237 -2.37 -0.05 20.50
N TYR A 238 -1.50 0.85 21.00
CA TYR A 238 -0.24 0.44 21.64
C TYR A 238 -0.47 -0.41 22.90
N LEU A 239 -1.39 0.02 23.78
CA LEU A 239 -1.79 -0.74 24.95
C LEU A 239 -2.32 -2.12 24.55
N LYS A 240 -3.19 -2.19 23.53
CA LYS A 240 -3.72 -3.45 23.01
C LYS A 240 -2.63 -4.39 22.51
N ASN A 241 -1.64 -3.92 21.76
CA ASN A 241 -0.53 -4.74 21.28
C ASN A 241 0.38 -5.23 22.40
N ILE A 242 0.72 -4.36 23.36
CA ILE A 242 1.53 -4.73 24.54
C ILE A 242 0.79 -5.74 25.42
N LEU A 243 -0.52 -5.56 25.60
CA LEU A 243 -1.35 -6.48 26.41
C LEU A 243 -1.67 -7.79 25.68
N SER A 244 -1.53 -7.83 24.36
CA SER A 244 -1.76 -9.04 23.54
C SER A 244 -0.49 -9.83 23.27
N THR A 245 0.68 -9.35 23.70
CA THR A 245 1.95 -10.07 23.59
C THR A 245 2.44 -10.48 24.98
N GLU A 246 2.84 -11.75 25.14
CA GLU A 246 3.54 -12.14 26.37
C GLU A 246 4.83 -11.31 26.52
N PRO A 247 5.15 -10.82 27.73
CA PRO A 247 6.37 -10.03 27.93
C PRO A 247 7.60 -10.83 27.53
N SER A 248 8.43 -10.24 26.67
CA SER A 248 9.61 -10.88 26.10
C SER A 248 10.64 -11.27 27.16
N GLU A 249 11.41 -12.32 26.89
CA GLU A 249 12.40 -12.88 27.83
C GLU A 249 13.50 -11.88 28.22
N GLY A 250 13.84 -10.94 27.34
CA GLY A 250 14.76 -9.84 27.63
C GLY A 250 14.21 -8.85 28.67
N PHE A 251 12.91 -8.54 28.60
CA PHE A 251 12.24 -7.70 29.60
C PHE A 251 12.18 -8.42 30.96
N ARG A 252 11.96 -9.74 30.96
CA ARG A 252 11.99 -10.58 32.18
C ARG A 252 13.37 -10.58 32.84
N LYS A 253 14.45 -10.66 32.07
CA LYS A 253 15.84 -10.61 32.60
C LYS A 253 16.20 -9.26 33.20
N ILE A 254 15.89 -8.16 32.52
CA ILE A 254 16.20 -6.81 33.00
C ILE A 254 15.51 -6.54 34.35
N MET A 255 14.25 -6.95 34.50
CA MET A 255 13.50 -6.78 35.75
C MET A 255 14.01 -7.68 36.90
N ALA A 256 14.63 -8.83 36.59
CA ALA A 256 15.21 -9.72 37.60
C ALA A 256 16.61 -9.27 38.08
N GLU A 257 17.36 -8.57 37.25
CA GLU A 257 18.72 -8.11 37.52
C GLU A 257 18.72 -6.83 38.38
N ILE A 258 17.68 -6.02 38.22
CA ILE A 258 17.44 -4.86 39.06
C ILE A 258 16.83 -5.37 40.38
N LYS A 259 17.66 -5.61 41.42
CA LYS A 259 17.25 -5.99 42.79
C LYS A 259 16.39 -4.91 43.46
N LEU A 260 15.17 -4.73 42.99
CA LEU A 260 14.23 -3.75 43.48
C LEU A 260 13.08 -4.52 44.18
N PRO A 261 12.74 -4.19 45.44
CA PRO A 261 11.72 -4.90 46.20
C PRO A 261 10.36 -4.83 45.47
N THR A 262 9.88 -6.00 45.09
CA THR A 262 8.85 -6.23 44.07
C THR A 262 7.40 -5.82 44.39
N PRO A 263 6.92 -5.63 45.64
CA PRO A 263 5.52 -5.23 45.85
C PRO A 263 5.28 -3.71 45.92
N ALA A 264 6.30 -2.86 46.05
CA ALA A 264 6.11 -1.40 46.21
C ALA A 264 6.10 -0.62 44.88
N ILE A 265 6.81 -1.13 43.87
CA ILE A 265 6.96 -0.45 42.56
C ILE A 265 5.72 -0.65 41.69
N THR A 266 4.97 -1.75 41.89
CA THR A 266 3.76 -2.03 41.12
C THR A 266 2.69 -0.99 41.35
N ASP A 267 2.52 -0.53 42.60
CA ASP A 267 1.52 0.48 42.95
C ASP A 267 2.00 1.88 42.53
N GLU A 268 3.28 2.21 42.68
CA GLU A 268 3.83 3.49 42.24
C GLU A 268 3.84 3.64 40.71
N VAL A 269 4.15 2.57 39.97
CA VAL A 269 4.13 2.57 38.50
C VAL A 269 2.70 2.54 37.99
N ALA A 270 1.80 1.76 38.60
CA ALA A 270 0.37 1.79 38.28
C ALA A 270 -0.22 3.18 38.57
N GLU A 271 0.12 3.80 39.70
CA GLU A 271 -0.27 5.17 40.01
C GLU A 271 0.34 6.17 39.03
N ALA A 272 1.61 6.03 38.64
CA ALA A 272 2.25 6.94 37.70
C ALA A 272 1.61 6.86 36.31
N VAL A 273 1.31 5.66 35.84
CA VAL A 273 0.56 5.42 34.60
C VAL A 273 -0.86 5.96 34.72
N GLN A 274 -1.55 5.72 35.83
CA GLN A 274 -2.90 6.22 36.07
C GLN A 274 -2.92 7.75 36.16
N ARG A 275 -1.93 8.37 36.80
CA ARG A 275 -1.77 9.82 36.94
C ARG A 275 -1.44 10.48 35.60
N ALA A 276 -0.63 9.83 34.76
CA ALA A 276 -0.32 10.27 33.41
C ALA A 276 -1.53 10.16 32.46
N LEU A 277 -2.35 9.11 32.61
CA LEU A 277 -3.52 8.87 31.76
C LEU A 277 -4.79 9.60 32.21
N ARG A 278 -4.90 9.98 33.49
CA ARG A 278 -6.08 10.67 34.08
C ARG A 278 -6.53 11.94 33.35
N PRO A 279 -5.65 12.86 32.92
CA PRO A 279 -6.06 14.03 32.13
C PRO A 279 -6.69 13.65 30.79
N HIS A 280 -6.21 12.56 30.19
CA HIS A 280 -6.75 12.03 28.94
C HIS A 280 -8.11 11.35 29.17
N PHE A 281 -8.30 10.63 30.28
CA PHE A 281 -9.60 10.07 30.66
C PHE A 281 -10.67 11.14 30.96
N ASP A 282 -10.29 12.25 31.60
CA ASP A 282 -11.20 13.38 31.83
C ASP A 282 -11.58 14.10 30.52
N ALA A 283 -10.64 14.19 29.56
CA ALA A 283 -10.93 14.72 28.23
C ALA A 283 -11.85 13.78 27.43
N ILE A 284 -11.59 12.47 27.48
CA ILE A 284 -12.33 11.40 26.81
C ILE A 284 -13.77 11.30 27.36
N SER A 285 -13.95 11.36 28.69
CA SER A 285 -15.26 11.26 29.34
C SER A 285 -16.18 12.46 29.05
N LYS A 286 -15.61 13.64 28.80
CA LYS A 286 -16.34 14.85 28.34
C LYS A 286 -16.79 14.76 26.88
N MET A 287 -16.13 13.95 26.05
CA MET A 287 -16.46 13.75 24.63
C MET A 287 -17.43 12.58 24.39
N ARG A 288 -17.74 11.80 25.41
CA ARG A 288 -18.71 10.69 25.37
C ARG A 288 -20.07 11.04 24.73
N PRO A 289 -20.72 12.18 25.03
CA PRO A 289 -21.98 12.54 24.38
C PRO A 289 -21.84 12.71 22.86
N SER A 290 -20.70 13.23 22.41
CA SER A 290 -20.37 13.41 20.98
C SER A 290 -20.03 12.08 20.30
N ALA A 291 -19.32 11.18 20.99
CA ALA A 291 -19.03 9.83 20.50
C ALA A 291 -20.29 8.96 20.39
N GLU A 292 -21.23 9.11 21.33
CA GLU A 292 -22.56 8.48 21.30
C GLU A 292 -23.40 8.98 20.10
N SER A 293 -23.35 10.28 19.81
CA SER A 293 -24.06 10.87 18.66
C SER A 293 -23.54 10.38 17.29
N LEU A 294 -22.33 9.82 17.26
CA LEU A 294 -21.67 9.28 16.07
C LEU A 294 -21.71 7.74 15.99
N GLY A 295 -22.37 7.06 16.95
CA GLY A 295 -22.52 5.61 16.94
C GLY A 295 -21.26 4.80 17.26
N LEU A 296 -20.25 5.41 17.90
CA LEU A 296 -18.92 4.80 18.13
C LEU A 296 -18.81 4.01 19.45
N THR A 297 -19.94 3.59 20.04
CA THR A 297 -20.02 3.26 21.47
C THR A 297 -19.33 1.95 21.88
N GLN A 298 -19.37 0.88 21.07
CA GLN A 298 -18.92 -0.45 21.53
C GLN A 298 -17.41 -0.56 21.78
N SER A 299 -16.56 -0.13 20.85
CA SER A 299 -15.10 -0.21 21.02
C SER A 299 -14.56 0.78 22.07
N PHE A 300 -15.33 1.85 22.33
CA PHE A 300 -14.94 2.94 23.22
C PHE A 300 -15.20 2.61 24.70
N THR A 301 -16.26 1.85 25.00
CA THR A 301 -16.63 1.46 26.37
C THR A 301 -15.82 0.29 26.92
N ASP A 302 -15.41 -0.65 26.07
CA ASP A 302 -14.72 -1.87 26.52
C ASP A 302 -13.29 -1.60 27.00
N VAL A 303 -12.60 -0.63 26.39
CA VAL A 303 -11.25 -0.21 26.76
C VAL A 303 -11.24 0.63 28.06
N LEU A 304 -12.36 1.29 28.37
CA LEU A 304 -12.49 2.22 29.50
C LEU A 304 -13.22 1.62 30.71
N ASN A 305 -13.58 0.33 30.66
CA ASN A 305 -14.31 -0.32 31.75
C ASN A 305 -13.41 -0.43 33.01
N PRO A 306 -13.82 0.16 34.16
CA PRO A 306 -13.07 0.06 35.41
C PRO A 306 -12.85 -1.38 35.88
N GLN A 307 -13.77 -2.30 35.59
CA GLN A 307 -13.58 -3.73 35.86
C GLN A 307 -12.51 -4.34 34.96
N VAL A 308 -12.38 -3.90 33.71
CA VAL A 308 -11.33 -4.38 32.79
C VAL A 308 -9.98 -3.86 33.25
N LEU A 309 -9.89 -2.60 33.67
CA LEU A 309 -8.67 -2.01 34.24
C LEU A 309 -8.27 -2.63 35.60
N ALA A 310 -9.24 -2.97 36.46
CA ALA A 310 -8.99 -3.68 37.71
C ALA A 310 -8.63 -5.17 37.48
N ASN A 311 -9.23 -5.82 36.49
CA ASN A 311 -8.84 -7.17 36.09
C ASN A 311 -7.46 -7.18 35.43
N LEU A 312 -7.09 -6.11 34.72
CA LEU A 312 -5.75 -5.92 34.14
C LEU A 312 -4.69 -5.76 35.22
N SER A 313 -4.93 -4.97 36.27
CA SER A 313 -3.98 -4.86 37.39
C SER A 313 -3.84 -6.19 38.15
N GLN A 314 -4.94 -6.94 38.30
CA GLN A 314 -4.94 -8.28 38.89
C GLN A 314 -4.25 -9.34 38.01
N GLN A 315 -4.41 -9.28 36.68
CA GLN A 315 -3.74 -10.19 35.75
C GLN A 315 -2.24 -9.91 35.64
N TRP A 316 -1.85 -8.63 35.66
CA TRP A 316 -0.43 -8.23 35.72
C TRP A 316 0.24 -8.68 37.02
N THR A 317 -0.41 -8.50 38.17
CA THR A 317 0.11 -9.04 39.44
C THR A 317 0.19 -10.55 39.41
N LYS A 318 -0.84 -11.25 38.93
CA LYS A 318 -0.85 -12.72 38.85
C LYS A 318 0.23 -13.30 37.92
N ASN A 319 0.57 -12.60 36.83
CA ASN A 319 1.64 -13.01 35.92
C ASN A 319 3.05 -12.64 36.43
N MET A 320 3.16 -11.77 37.45
CA MET A 320 4.43 -11.43 38.12
C MET A 320 4.64 -12.17 39.44
N THR A 321 3.59 -12.73 40.06
CA THR A 321 3.73 -13.59 41.25
C THR A 321 4.18 -14.99 40.82
N TYR A 322 5.44 -15.31 41.07
CA TYR A 322 5.99 -16.66 40.86
C TYR A 322 5.15 -17.72 41.60
N PRO A 323 4.88 -18.90 41.01
CA PRO A 323 4.58 -20.08 41.82
C PRO A 323 5.85 -20.42 42.61
N SER A 324 5.74 -20.44 43.94
CA SER A 324 6.79 -20.95 44.82
C SER A 324 7.24 -22.33 44.32
N ALA A 325 8.56 -22.52 44.19
CA ALA A 325 9.15 -23.80 43.83
C ALA A 325 8.64 -24.93 44.75
N PRO A 326 8.44 -26.17 44.24
CA PRO A 326 7.99 -27.28 45.07
C PRO A 326 8.99 -27.55 46.20
N GLU A 327 8.47 -27.74 47.43
CA GLU A 327 9.23 -28.10 48.62
C GLU A 327 10.17 -29.28 48.35
N ALA A 328 11.46 -29.08 48.62
CA ALA A 328 12.45 -30.14 48.64
C ALA A 328 12.07 -31.18 49.72
N GLN A 329 11.91 -32.45 49.31
CA GLN A 329 11.79 -33.57 50.24
C GLN A 329 13.12 -33.76 51.00
N PRO A 330 13.10 -34.04 52.31
CA PRO A 330 14.32 -34.18 53.09
C PRO A 330 15.03 -35.50 52.79
N GLU A 331 16.35 -35.42 52.84
CA GLU A 331 17.36 -36.40 52.49
C GLU A 331 17.11 -37.82 53.02
N GLY A 332 17.11 -38.79 52.09
CA GLY A 332 17.27 -40.21 52.36
C GLY A 332 18.74 -40.62 52.19
N THR A 333 19.39 -40.94 53.29
CA THR A 333 20.73 -41.52 53.40
C THR A 333 20.85 -42.85 52.64
N SER A 334 21.88 -42.98 51.78
CA SER A 334 22.55 -44.24 51.41
C SER A 334 23.82 -43.93 50.60
N ARG A 335 24.99 -44.00 51.22
CA ARG A 335 25.98 -45.11 51.08
C ARG A 335 26.61 -45.24 49.67
N THR A 336 27.79 -44.63 49.56
CA THR A 336 29.08 -45.22 49.14
C THR A 336 29.05 -46.51 48.30
N SER A 337 29.55 -46.44 47.06
CA SER A 337 30.50 -47.42 46.47
C SER A 337 30.81 -47.09 44.99
N SER A 338 31.97 -47.62 44.54
CA SER A 338 32.63 -47.61 43.22
C SER A 338 33.26 -46.28 42.78
N GLU A 339 34.56 -46.06 43.01
CA GLU A 339 35.73 -46.64 42.29
C GLU A 339 35.71 -46.30 40.81
N GLU A 340 36.59 -45.38 40.40
CA GLU A 340 37.41 -45.59 39.20
C GLU A 340 38.72 -44.80 39.33
N ASP A 341 39.80 -45.58 39.27
CA ASP A 341 41.21 -45.21 39.32
C ASP A 341 41.63 -44.28 38.17
N HIS A 342 42.43 -43.27 38.50
CA HIS A 342 43.47 -42.73 37.63
C HIS A 342 44.63 -42.24 38.50
N ASP A 343 45.75 -42.95 38.44
CA ASP A 343 46.93 -42.54 37.66
C ASP A 343 48.24 -42.95 38.35
N ALA A 344 49.17 -43.33 37.49
CA ALA A 344 50.47 -43.83 37.80
C ALA A 344 51.47 -42.68 38.04
N SER A 345 52.47 -43.02 38.85
CA SER A 345 53.88 -42.61 38.77
C SER A 345 54.40 -41.62 39.82
N GLU A 346 55.43 -42.12 40.49
CA GLU A 346 56.43 -41.53 41.40
C GLU A 346 56.11 -41.40 42.89
#